data_AF-A0AAD6CCX2-F1
#
_entry.id   AF-A0AAD6CCX2-F1
#
_cell.length_a   1.000
_cell.length_b   1.000
_cell.length_c   1.000
_cell.angle_alpha   90.00
_cell.angle_beta   90.00
_cell.angle_gamma   90.00
#
_symmetry.space_group_name_H-M   'P 1'
#
loop_
_entity.id
_entity.type
_entity.pdbx_description
1 polymer ?
#
loop_
_entity_poly.entity_id
_entity_poly.type
_entity_poly.pdbx_seq_one_letter_code
_entity_poly.pdbx_strand_id
1 'polypeptide(L)'
;MSSSGIIGTDQDIGASDEKTASSERIAGGATTSLTGELRLMVHKNASLARTAIELLDLYLCLWECYVTRSAAMIRLEEERRLLQSSNDWLARENGRLHEACTNQALLLWDRRQTLDSIQQGVFEILQSSDRFSNQMSELSRRTHEDGLD
;
A
#
# COMPACT_ATOMS: atom_id res chain seq x y z
N MET A 1 1.13 30.44 23.61
CA MET A 1 2.18 31.07 24.44
C MET A 1 3.18 31.63 23.44
N SER A 2 3.03 32.89 23.02
CA SER A 2 3.64 34.07 23.70
C SER A 2 5.14 33.82 23.91
N SER A 3 6.07 34.64 23.42
CA SER A 3 6.02 36.09 23.36
C SER A 3 7.11 36.62 22.45
N SER A 4 6.80 37.74 21.81
CA SER A 4 7.75 38.71 21.24
C SER A 4 8.80 39.15 22.26
N GLY A 5 9.98 39.50 21.76
CA GLY A 5 10.96 40.34 22.44
C GLY A 5 11.39 41.46 21.48
N ILE A 6 10.84 42.65 21.70
CA ILE A 6 11.23 43.93 21.10
C ILE A 6 12.23 44.59 22.07
N ILE A 7 13.11 45.46 21.55
CA ILE A 7 13.52 46.79 22.07
C ILE A 7 15.04 47.00 22.09
N GLY A 8 15.46 48.14 21.52
CA GLY A 8 16.69 48.89 21.82
C GLY A 8 17.29 49.55 20.57
N THR A 9 16.88 50.74 20.10
CA THR A 9 17.30 52.13 20.51
C THR A 9 18.81 52.24 20.74
N ASP A 10 19.59 53.22 20.26
CA ASP A 10 19.36 54.51 19.60
C ASP A 10 20.77 55.01 19.14
N GLN A 11 20.82 55.85 18.08
CA GLN A 11 21.59 57.14 18.01
C GLN A 11 23.16 57.08 18.11
N ASP A 12 24.00 57.72 17.27
CA ASP A 12 24.03 59.15 16.93
C ASP A 12 25.13 59.52 15.88
N ILE A 13 24.91 60.69 15.24
CA ILE A 13 25.84 61.74 14.71
C ILE A 13 26.94 61.42 13.67
N GLY A 14 26.96 62.21 12.57
CA GLY A 14 28.21 62.61 11.91
C GLY A 14 28.17 63.06 10.44
N ALA A 15 27.79 64.32 10.20
CA ALA A 15 28.12 65.28 9.12
C ALA A 15 28.75 64.85 7.76
N SER A 16 28.20 65.46 6.68
CA SER A 16 28.80 66.15 5.49
C SER A 16 30.12 65.62 4.89
N ASP A 17 30.33 65.50 3.57
CA ASP A 17 29.98 66.41 2.47
C ASP A 17 30.28 65.71 1.12
N GLU A 18 29.56 66.16 0.09
CA GLU A 18 30.00 66.29 -1.31
C GLU A 18 30.64 65.08 -2.06
N LYS A 19 29.97 64.60 -3.14
CA LYS A 19 30.43 64.77 -4.54
C LYS A 19 29.65 63.88 -5.51
N THR A 20 29.14 64.55 -6.54
CA THR A 20 28.45 64.04 -7.73
C THR A 20 29.10 62.82 -8.38
N ALA A 21 28.30 61.77 -8.62
CA ALA A 21 28.41 60.93 -9.80
C ALA A 21 27.05 60.29 -10.10
N SER A 22 26.45 60.77 -11.19
CA SER A 22 25.45 60.10 -12.02
C SER A 22 25.35 58.58 -11.78
N SER A 23 24.32 58.19 -11.05
CA SER A 23 23.70 56.88 -11.19
C SER A 23 22.21 57.14 -11.28
N GLU A 24 21.75 57.26 -12.52
CA GLU A 24 20.36 57.29 -12.87
C GLU A 24 19.71 56.10 -12.17
N ARG A 25 19.00 56.43 -11.10
CA ARG A 25 18.17 55.50 -10.35
C ARG A 25 17.25 54.87 -11.39
N ILE A 26 17.45 53.59 -11.68
CA ILE A 26 16.37 52.73 -12.19
C ILE A 26 15.37 52.59 -11.02
N ALA A 27 14.72 53.70 -10.71
CA ALA A 27 13.49 53.76 -9.97
C ALA A 27 12.45 53.31 -10.99
N GLY A 28 12.04 52.05 -10.90
CA GLY A 28 11.07 51.55 -11.86
C GLY A 28 10.69 50.09 -11.71
N GLY A 29 10.79 49.53 -10.51
CA GLY A 29 10.04 48.33 -10.16
C GLY A 29 8.54 48.66 -10.10
N ALA A 30 7.95 48.98 -11.24
CA ALA A 30 6.51 48.90 -11.41
C ALA A 30 6.23 47.48 -11.90
N THR A 31 5.62 46.66 -11.05
CA THR A 31 5.03 45.38 -11.47
C THR A 31 3.86 45.70 -12.41
N THR A 32 4.18 46.00 -13.66
CA THR A 32 3.19 46.19 -14.70
C THR A 32 2.49 44.86 -14.92
N SER A 33 1.16 44.85 -14.75
CA SER A 33 0.34 43.69 -15.08
C SER A 33 0.63 43.25 -16.52
N LEU A 34 0.69 41.94 -16.78
CA LEU A 34 0.84 41.37 -18.14
C LEU A 34 -0.12 42.02 -19.14
N THR A 35 -1.35 42.30 -18.69
CA THR A 35 -2.38 43.00 -19.47
C THR A 35 -1.98 44.43 -19.82
N GLY A 36 -1.28 45.12 -18.91
CA GLY A 36 -0.72 46.46 -19.13
C GLY A 36 0.45 46.45 -20.12
N GLU A 37 1.32 45.44 -20.05
CA GLU A 37 2.44 45.29 -20.99
C GLU A 37 1.96 44.94 -22.40
N LEU A 38 1.02 43.99 -22.52
CA LEU A 38 0.38 43.66 -23.80
C LEU A 38 -0.31 44.89 -24.39
N ARG A 39 -1.01 45.71 -23.58
CA ARG A 39 -1.65 46.94 -24.05
C ARG A 39 -0.65 47.97 -24.57
N LEU A 40 0.47 48.16 -23.87
CA LEU A 40 1.57 49.02 -24.33
C LEU A 40 2.18 48.48 -25.63
N MET A 41 2.30 47.17 -25.77
CA MET A 41 2.84 46.53 -26.95
C MET A 41 1.89 46.63 -28.15
N VAL A 42 0.58 46.50 -27.95
CA VAL A 42 -0.45 46.78 -28.98
C VAL A 42 -0.33 48.21 -29.49
N HIS A 43 -0.12 49.17 -28.57
CA HIS A 43 0.02 50.58 -28.93
C HIS A 43 1.31 50.88 -29.69
N LYS A 44 2.42 50.20 -29.35
CA LYS A 44 3.74 50.40 -29.98
C LYS A 44 3.92 49.63 -31.29
N ASN A 45 3.43 48.39 -31.35
CA ASN A 45 3.56 47.51 -32.52
C ASN A 45 2.47 46.43 -32.49
N ALA A 46 1.39 46.66 -33.23
CA ALA A 46 0.24 45.76 -33.28
C ALA A 46 0.55 44.36 -33.84
N SER A 47 1.53 44.24 -34.75
CA SER A 47 1.92 42.95 -35.33
C SER A 47 2.60 42.04 -34.30
N LEU A 48 3.56 42.61 -33.56
CA LEU A 48 4.24 41.92 -32.47
C LEU A 48 3.28 41.56 -31.34
N ALA A 49 2.34 42.46 -31.04
CA ALA A 49 1.31 42.22 -30.04
C ALA A 49 0.41 41.04 -30.38
N ARG A 50 0.00 40.90 -31.65
CA ARG A 50 -0.79 39.75 -32.12
C ARG A 50 -0.04 38.44 -31.90
N THR A 51 1.23 38.37 -32.34
CA THR A 51 2.04 37.16 -32.17
C THR A 51 2.27 36.81 -30.70
N ALA A 52 2.45 37.81 -29.83
CA ALA A 52 2.58 37.56 -28.40
C ALA A 52 1.29 37.03 -27.76
N ILE A 53 0.13 37.51 -28.20
CA ILE A 53 -1.18 37.00 -27.75
C ILE A 53 -1.35 35.54 -28.21
N GLU A 54 -1.07 35.24 -29.48
CA GLU A 54 -1.15 33.86 -30.01
C GLU A 54 -0.21 32.90 -29.26
N LEU A 55 0.99 33.35 -28.92
CA LEU A 55 1.93 32.56 -28.12
C LEU A 55 1.43 32.34 -26.69
N LEU A 56 0.83 33.37 -26.07
CA LEU A 56 0.24 33.27 -24.74
C LEU A 56 -0.95 32.31 -24.73
N ASP A 57 -1.83 32.39 -25.73
CA ASP A 57 -2.96 31.48 -25.88
C ASP A 57 -2.49 30.03 -26.05
N LEU A 58 -1.45 29.81 -26.87
CA LEU A 58 -0.83 28.49 -27.01
C LEU A 58 -0.23 27.99 -25.69
N TYR A 59 0.47 28.85 -24.95
CA TYR A 59 1.05 28.51 -23.65
C TYR A 59 -0.02 28.15 -22.62
N LEU A 60 -1.10 28.92 -22.54
CA LEU A 60 -2.22 28.66 -21.64
C LEU A 60 -2.90 27.33 -21.99
N CYS A 61 -3.14 27.07 -23.28
CA CYS A 61 -3.70 25.80 -23.74
C CYS A 61 -2.82 24.59 -23.36
N LEU A 62 -1.50 24.71 -23.56
CA LEU A 62 -0.54 23.67 -23.15
C LEU A 62 -0.53 23.46 -21.64
N TRP A 63 -0.59 24.55 -20.87
CA TRP A 63 -0.61 24.50 -19.42
C TRP A 63 -1.88 23.81 -18.89
N GLU A 64 -3.05 24.17 -19.42
CA GLU A 64 -4.32 23.53 -19.06
C GLU A 64 -4.33 22.03 -19.39
N CYS A 65 -3.81 21.66 -20.57
CA CYS A 65 -3.67 20.26 -20.96
C CYS A 65 -2.72 19.51 -20.02
N TYR A 66 -1.58 20.11 -19.67
CA TYR A 66 -0.61 19.52 -18.75
C TYR A 66 -1.18 19.34 -17.34
N VAL A 67 -1.84 20.36 -16.79
CA VAL A 67 -2.46 20.30 -15.46
C VAL A 67 -3.54 19.22 -15.42
N THR A 68 -4.40 19.16 -16.43
CA THR A 68 -5.46 18.14 -16.50
C THR A 68 -4.86 16.73 -16.58
N ARG A 69 -3.85 16.53 -17.43
CA ARG A 69 -3.19 15.23 -17.61
C ARG A 69 -2.41 14.80 -16.36
N SER A 70 -1.70 15.72 -15.73
CA SER A 70 -0.91 15.43 -14.53
C SER A 70 -1.81 15.10 -13.34
N ALA A 71 -2.93 15.81 -13.15
CA ALA A 71 -3.92 15.48 -12.13
C ALA A 71 -4.50 14.06 -12.32
N ALA A 72 -4.83 13.71 -13.56
CA ALA A 72 -5.29 12.35 -13.89
C ALA A 72 -4.23 11.29 -13.61
N MET A 73 -2.97 11.57 -13.94
CA MET A 73 -1.84 10.66 -13.70
C MET A 73 -1.60 10.44 -12.20
N ILE A 74 -1.63 11.51 -11.39
CA ILE A 74 -1.49 11.41 -9.93
C ILE A 74 -2.59 10.54 -9.33
N ARG A 75 -3.85 10.77 -9.73
CA ARG A 75 -4.99 9.96 -9.27
C ARG A 75 -4.81 8.48 -9.62
N LEU A 76 -4.44 8.18 -10.86
CA LEU A 76 -4.25 6.81 -11.33
C LEU A 76 -3.09 6.10 -10.63
N GLU A 77 -1.99 6.80 -10.37
CA GLU A 77 -0.85 6.23 -9.64
C GLU A 77 -1.22 5.89 -8.19
N GLU A 78 -2.03 6.74 -7.54
CA GLU A 78 -2.53 6.46 -6.20
C GLU A 78 -3.50 5.28 -6.18
N GLU A 79 -4.45 5.22 -7.12
CA GLU A 79 -5.35 4.08 -7.28
C GLU A 79 -4.57 2.79 -7.52
N ARG A 80 -3.53 2.84 -8.36
CA ARG A 80 -2.65 1.71 -8.61
C ARG A 80 -1.94 1.25 -7.33
N ARG A 81 -1.41 2.17 -6.51
CA ARG A 81 -0.75 1.83 -5.23
C ARG A 81 -1.73 1.19 -4.25
N LEU A 82 -2.94 1.72 -4.14
CA LEU A 82 -3.99 1.16 -3.28
C LEU A 82 -4.37 -0.25 -3.76
N LEU A 83 -4.57 -0.44 -5.07
CA LEU A 83 -4.87 -1.75 -5.63
C LEU A 83 -3.73 -2.74 -5.40
N GLN A 84 -2.48 -2.33 -5.61
CA GLN A 84 -1.30 -3.16 -5.37
C GLN A 84 -1.22 -3.60 -3.91
N SER A 85 -1.33 -2.66 -2.97
CA SER A 85 -1.30 -2.96 -1.53
C SER A 85 -2.45 -3.87 -1.08
N SER A 86 -3.65 -3.66 -1.63
CA SER A 86 -4.79 -4.53 -1.38
C SER A 86 -4.56 -5.94 -1.93
N ASN A 87 -4.01 -6.06 -3.14
CA ASN A 87 -3.69 -7.34 -3.75
C ASN A 87 -2.63 -8.11 -2.93
N ASP A 88 -1.55 -7.43 -2.52
CA ASP A 88 -0.49 -8.02 -1.70
C ASP A 88 -1.01 -8.49 -0.33
N TRP A 89 -1.96 -7.76 0.25
CA TRP A 89 -2.64 -8.19 1.47
C TRP A 89 -3.50 -9.43 1.24
N LEU A 90 -4.33 -9.42 0.19
CA LEU A 90 -5.19 -10.56 -0.16
C LEU A 90 -4.39 -11.81 -0.50
N ALA A 91 -3.27 -11.66 -1.22
CA ALA A 91 -2.39 -12.78 -1.57
C ALA A 91 -1.80 -13.43 -0.31
N ARG A 92 -1.35 -12.62 0.66
CA ARG A 92 -0.86 -13.11 1.94
C ARG A 92 -1.96 -13.82 2.74
N GLU A 93 -3.15 -13.22 2.83
CA GLU A 93 -4.24 -13.82 3.60
C GLU A 93 -4.77 -15.11 2.96
N ASN A 94 -4.83 -15.15 1.62
CA ASN A 94 -5.18 -16.36 0.88
C ASN A 94 -4.15 -17.48 1.15
N GLY A 95 -2.85 -17.15 1.14
CA GLY A 95 -1.79 -18.09 1.52
C GLY A 95 -1.97 -18.65 2.93
N ARG A 96 -2.28 -17.79 3.91
CA ARG A 96 -2.54 -18.22 5.30
C ARG A 96 -3.76 -19.14 5.40
N LEU A 97 -4.84 -18.82 4.70
CA LEU A 97 -6.04 -19.67 4.64
C LEU A 97 -5.74 -21.02 4.00
N HIS A 98 -4.98 -21.02 2.90
CA HIS A 98 -4.58 -22.23 2.22
C HIS A 98 -3.73 -23.14 3.12
N GLU A 99 -2.76 -22.57 3.83
CA GLU A 99 -1.95 -23.29 4.82
C GLU A 99 -2.82 -23.86 5.94
N ALA A 100 -3.72 -23.07 6.50
CA ALA A 100 -4.63 -23.52 7.55
C ALA A 100 -5.53 -24.69 7.09
N CYS A 101 -6.11 -24.59 5.89
CA CYS A 101 -6.90 -25.66 5.29
C CYS A 101 -6.07 -26.93 5.07
N THR A 102 -4.84 -26.79 4.60
CA THR A 102 -3.92 -27.91 4.36
C THR A 102 -3.57 -28.61 5.66
N ASN A 103 -3.21 -27.84 6.70
CA ASN A 103 -2.90 -28.37 8.03
C ASN A 103 -4.11 -29.10 8.64
N GLN A 104 -5.31 -28.54 8.48
CA GLN A 104 -6.53 -29.18 8.94
C GLN A 104 -6.81 -30.49 8.18
N ALA A 105 -6.60 -30.52 6.87
CA ALA A 105 -6.74 -31.72 6.07
C ALA A 105 -5.76 -32.83 6.51
N LEU A 106 -4.49 -32.48 6.76
CA LEU A 106 -3.48 -33.41 7.28
C LEU A 106 -3.88 -33.98 8.64
N LEU A 107 -4.35 -33.13 9.56
CA LEU A 107 -4.78 -33.56 10.89
C LEU A 107 -6.02 -34.46 10.83
N LEU A 108 -6.96 -34.19 9.93
CA LEU A 108 -8.11 -35.08 9.71
C LEU A 108 -7.69 -36.42 9.10
N TRP A 109 -6.72 -36.41 8.20
CA TRP A 109 -6.17 -37.63 7.61
C TRP A 109 -5.49 -38.50 8.68
N ASP A 110 -4.65 -37.91 9.53
CA ASP A 110 -3.99 -38.61 10.64
C ASP A 110 -4.99 -39.21 11.64
N ARG A 111 -6.01 -38.43 12.03
CA ARG A 111 -7.12 -38.93 12.87
C ARG A 111 -7.85 -40.10 12.24
N ARG A 112 -8.00 -40.10 10.92
CA ARG A 112 -8.62 -41.22 10.21
C ARG A 112 -7.74 -42.47 10.26
N GLN A 113 -6.43 -42.33 10.02
CA GLN A 113 -5.49 -43.44 10.10
C GLN A 113 -5.44 -44.06 11.50
N THR A 114 -5.43 -43.22 12.54
CA THR A 114 -5.44 -43.72 13.94
C THR A 114 -6.74 -44.45 14.27
N LEU A 115 -7.89 -43.97 13.80
CA LEU A 115 -9.17 -44.66 13.96
C LEU A 115 -9.15 -46.04 13.27
N ASP A 116 -8.69 -46.11 12.03
CA ASP A 116 -8.61 -47.37 11.26
C ASP A 116 -7.68 -48.38 11.96
N SER A 117 -6.54 -47.92 12.50
CA SER A 117 -5.61 -48.73 13.28
C SER A 117 -6.23 -49.27 14.57
N ILE A 118 -6.98 -48.42 15.31
CA ILE A 118 -7.70 -48.84 16.52
C ILE A 118 -8.77 -49.89 16.17
N GLN A 119 -9.56 -49.66 15.12
CA GLN A 119 -10.59 -50.61 14.70
C GLN A 119 -9.99 -51.97 14.34
N GLN A 120 -8.87 -51.97 13.60
CA GLN A 120 -8.14 -53.19 13.27
C GLN A 120 -7.62 -53.90 14.52
N GLY A 121 -6.98 -53.17 15.45
CA GLY A 121 -6.48 -53.74 16.70
C GLY A 121 -7.59 -54.34 17.57
N VAL A 122 -8.74 -53.67 17.69
CA VAL A 122 -9.91 -54.20 18.41
C VAL A 122 -10.42 -55.48 17.74
N PHE A 123 -10.51 -55.49 16.41
CA PHE A 123 -10.94 -56.67 15.66
C PHE A 123 -9.99 -57.87 15.89
N GLU A 124 -8.68 -57.65 15.86
CA GLU A 124 -7.67 -58.69 16.12
C GLU A 124 -7.76 -59.26 17.55
N ILE A 125 -7.99 -58.40 18.54
CA ILE A 125 -8.19 -58.83 19.93
C ILE A 125 -9.46 -59.67 20.06
N LEU A 126 -10.58 -59.24 19.47
CA LEU A 126 -11.82 -60.02 19.49
C LEU A 126 -11.65 -61.38 18.80
N GLN A 127 -10.99 -61.42 17.65
CA GLN A 127 -10.74 -62.66 16.93
C GLN A 127 -9.78 -63.60 17.68
N SER A 128 -8.75 -63.07 18.35
CA SER A 128 -7.86 -63.88 19.18
C SER A 128 -8.57 -64.44 20.42
N SER A 129 -9.43 -63.65 21.06
CA SER A 129 -10.28 -64.10 22.17
C SER A 129 -11.24 -65.22 21.75
N ASP A 130 -11.90 -65.06 20.60
CA ASP A 130 -12.83 -66.06 20.05
C ASP A 130 -12.09 -67.37 19.72
N ARG A 131 -10.93 -67.28 19.06
CA ARG A 131 -10.06 -68.45 18.84
C ARG A 131 -9.65 -69.13 20.14
N PHE A 132 -9.25 -68.36 21.15
CA PHE A 132 -8.87 -68.90 22.46
C PHE A 132 -10.05 -69.58 23.17
N SER A 133 -11.24 -68.98 23.12
CA SER A 133 -12.48 -69.55 23.68
C SER A 133 -12.85 -70.88 23.02
N ASN A 134 -12.75 -70.95 21.69
CA ASN A 134 -12.99 -72.17 20.93
C ASN A 134 -11.97 -73.27 21.29
N GLN A 135 -10.68 -72.93 21.40
CA GLN A 135 -9.65 -73.88 21.84
C GLN A 135 -9.89 -74.41 23.26
N MET A 136 -10.27 -73.54 24.19
CA MET A 136 -10.60 -73.94 25.56
C MET A 136 -11.83 -74.86 25.60
N SER A 137 -12.85 -74.56 24.81
CA SER A 137 -14.06 -75.38 24.71
C SER A 137 -13.77 -76.77 24.12
N GLU A 138 -12.88 -76.85 23.12
CA GLU A 138 -12.43 -78.14 22.58
C GLU A 138 -11.62 -78.97 23.59
N LEU A 139 -10.74 -78.33 24.38
CA LEU A 139 -9.98 -79.01 25.43
C LEU A 139 -10.90 -79.56 26.53
N SER A 140 -11.87 -78.76 26.98
CA SER A 140 -12.86 -79.22 27.97
C SER A 140 -13.70 -80.39 27.46
N ARG A 141 -14.07 -80.39 26.17
CA ARG A 141 -14.78 -81.52 25.55
C ARG A 141 -13.92 -82.79 25.54
N ARG A 142 -12.65 -82.69 25.16
CA ARG A 142 -11.73 -83.85 25.16
C ARG A 142 -11.49 -84.41 26.56
N THR A 143 -11.30 -83.56 27.57
CA THR A 143 -11.17 -84.02 28.95
C THR A 143 -12.42 -84.68 29.50
N HIS A 144 -13.60 -84.38 28.95
CA HIS A 144 -14.84 -85.02 29.36
C HIS A 144 -15.06 -86.36 28.64
N GLU A 145 -14.56 -86.50 27.41
CA GLU A 145 -14.55 -87.75 26.64
C GLU A 145 -13.52 -88.76 27.18
N ASP A 146 -12.35 -88.31 27.63
CA ASP A 146 -11.28 -89.17 28.21
C ASP A 146 -11.53 -89.56 29.69
N GLY A 147 -12.57 -89.01 30.33
CA GLY A 147 -12.95 -89.28 31.73
C GLY A 147 -14.10 -90.28 31.90
N LEU A 148 -14.48 -90.97 30.83
CA LEU A 148 -15.63 -91.90 30.78
C LEU A 148 -15.26 -93.36 30.48
N ASP A 149 -13.96 -93.68 30.46
CA ASP A 149 -13.42 -95.06 30.50
C ASP A 149 -12.97 -95.44 31.93
#